data_AF-A0A0R1GZN5-F1
#
_entry.id   AF-A0A0R1GZN5-F1
#
_cell.length_a   1.000
_cell.length_b   1.000
_cell.length_c   1.000
_cell.angle_alpha   90.00
_cell.angle_beta   90.00
_cell.angle_gamma   90.00
#
_symmetry.space_group_name_H-M   'P 1'
#
loop_
_entity.id
_entity.type
_entity.pdbx_description
1 polymer ?
#
loop_
_entity_poly.entity_id
_entity_poly.type
_entity_poly.pdbx_seq_one_letter_code
_entity_poly.pdbx_strand_id
1 'polypeptide(L)'
;MKQRAGFTLIEALLALGIAAGMFVLASGVDRVLLRPLRQDPVAWYQMVQVLEQPGRYRVTDVDGRQLNLQDQQKQVTRVVWVDRKHVLRLTNQNHQGYYPLLRRVEAVHWHLTKYPGLVRLNLKQERLPWQTTILDLRGEGS
;
A
#
# COMPACT_ATOMS: atom_id res chain seq x y z
N MET A 1 -44.26 29.92 -46.89
CA MET A 1 -43.72 30.83 -45.84
C MET A 1 -43.46 29.99 -44.59
N LYS A 2 -42.32 30.22 -43.93
CA LYS A 2 -41.73 29.43 -42.83
C LYS A 2 -42.59 29.47 -41.55
N GLN A 3 -42.80 28.32 -40.90
CA GLN A 3 -43.05 28.28 -39.46
C GLN A 3 -41.72 27.94 -38.77
N ARG A 4 -41.07 28.96 -38.21
CA ARG A 4 -39.95 28.77 -37.27
C ARG A 4 -40.58 28.57 -35.89
N ALA A 5 -40.75 27.32 -35.47
CA ALA A 5 -41.05 27.01 -34.07
C ALA A 5 -39.78 27.32 -33.25
N GLY A 6 -39.76 28.50 -32.63
CA GLY A 6 -38.68 28.89 -31.73
C GLY A 6 -38.69 28.01 -30.50
N PHE A 7 -37.52 27.51 -30.11
CA PHE A 7 -37.31 26.76 -28.90
C PHE A 7 -37.73 27.61 -27.69
N THR A 8 -38.70 27.14 -26.92
CA THR A 8 -39.22 27.91 -25.78
C THR A 8 -38.27 27.82 -24.59
N LEU A 9 -38.25 28.86 -23.74
CA LEU A 9 -37.41 28.90 -22.54
C LEU A 9 -37.67 27.69 -21.61
N ILE A 10 -38.91 27.22 -21.58
CA ILE A 10 -39.34 26.07 -20.77
C ILE A 10 -38.72 24.77 -21.33
N GLU A 11 -38.73 24.57 -22.65
CA GLU A 11 -38.09 23.42 -23.28
C GLU A 11 -36.57 23.40 -23.06
N ALA A 12 -35.93 24.58 -23.01
CA ALA A 12 -34.51 24.68 -22.70
C ALA A 12 -34.18 24.22 -21.28
N LEU A 13 -34.99 24.62 -20.30
CA LEU A 13 -34.81 24.19 -18.92
C LEU A 13 -35.07 22.68 -18.75
N LEU A 14 -36.07 22.15 -19.46
CA LEU A 14 -36.40 20.73 -19.44
C LEU A 14 -35.29 19.88 -20.08
N ALA A 15 -34.77 20.32 -21.23
CA ALA A 15 -33.64 19.68 -21.90
C ALA A 15 -32.37 19.73 -21.02
N LEU A 16 -32.12 20.84 -20.33
CA LEU A 16 -30.99 20.98 -19.41
C LEU A 16 -31.10 20.02 -18.21
N GLY A 17 -32.29 19.86 -17.65
CA GLY A 17 -32.56 18.91 -16.57
C GLY A 17 -32.35 17.46 -16.99
N ILE A 18 -32.83 17.09 -18.18
CA ILE A 18 -32.64 15.75 -18.76
C ILE A 18 -31.15 15.49 -19.04
N ALA A 19 -30.44 16.46 -19.62
CA ALA A 19 -29.02 16.34 -19.91
C ALA A 19 -28.18 16.24 -18.61
N ALA A 20 -28.50 17.02 -17.58
CA ALA A 20 -27.85 16.93 -16.27
C ALA A 20 -28.14 15.59 -15.59
N GLY A 21 -29.37 15.09 -15.66
CA GLY A 21 -29.75 13.76 -15.16
C GLY A 21 -29.01 12.64 -15.88
N MET A 22 -28.95 12.68 -17.21
CA MET A 22 -28.15 11.73 -18.00
C MET A 22 -26.65 11.85 -17.70
N PHE A 23 -26.14 13.05 -17.48
CA PHE A 23 -24.74 13.25 -17.09
C PHE A 23 -24.47 12.63 -15.72
N VAL A 24 -25.35 12.80 -14.73
CA VAL A 24 -25.21 12.17 -13.40
C VAL A 24 -25.33 10.64 -13.49
N LEU A 25 -26.24 10.11 -14.31
CA LEU A 25 -26.36 8.67 -14.53
C LEU A 25 -25.15 8.08 -15.27
N ALA A 26 -24.62 8.79 -16.27
CA ALA A 26 -23.45 8.37 -17.02
C ALA A 26 -22.12 8.58 -16.26
N SER A 27 -22.06 9.54 -15.32
CA SER A 27 -20.84 9.88 -14.57
C SER A 27 -20.83 9.36 -13.13
N GLY A 28 -21.97 8.94 -12.58
CA GLY A 28 -22.20 8.91 -11.13
C GLY A 28 -22.56 7.55 -10.51
N VAL A 29 -22.31 6.41 -11.18
CA VAL A 29 -22.42 5.09 -10.51
C VAL A 29 -21.17 4.21 -10.69
N ASP A 30 -20.17 4.64 -11.46
CA ASP A 30 -19.01 3.79 -11.76
C ASP A 30 -17.87 3.84 -10.73
N ARG A 31 -17.96 4.65 -9.67
CA ARG A 31 -16.80 4.92 -8.80
C ARG A 31 -16.81 4.35 -7.38
N VAL A 32 -17.91 3.76 -6.90
CA VAL A 32 -17.97 3.39 -5.46
C VAL A 32 -18.18 1.89 -5.16
N LEU A 33 -18.68 1.07 -6.10
CA LEU A 33 -19.08 -0.30 -5.76
C LEU A 33 -18.28 -1.45 -6.37
N LEU A 34 -17.36 -1.23 -7.33
CA LEU A 34 -16.64 -2.35 -7.98
C LEU A 34 -15.21 -1.99 -8.36
N ARG A 35 -14.40 -1.47 -7.42
CA ARG A 35 -12.96 -1.75 -7.53
C ARG A 35 -12.75 -3.13 -6.91
N PRO A 36 -12.59 -4.22 -7.69
CA PRO A 36 -12.08 -5.44 -7.08
C PRO A 36 -10.80 -5.06 -6.36
N LEU A 37 -10.61 -5.57 -5.15
CA LEU A 37 -9.32 -5.55 -4.49
C LEU A 37 -8.34 -6.22 -5.46
N ARG A 38 -7.72 -5.46 -6.37
CA ARG A 38 -6.49 -5.85 -7.02
C ARG A 38 -5.47 -5.82 -5.89
N GLN A 39 -5.46 -6.90 -5.12
CA GLN A 39 -4.30 -7.33 -4.36
C GLN A 39 -3.17 -7.30 -5.36
N ASP A 40 -2.28 -6.33 -5.20
CA ASP A 40 -1.24 -6.07 -6.18
C ASP A 40 -0.08 -7.01 -5.86
N PRO A 41 0.11 -8.13 -6.58
CA PRO A 41 1.26 -9.00 -6.34
C PRO A 41 2.58 -8.22 -6.47
N VAL A 42 2.59 -7.11 -7.22
CA VAL A 42 3.75 -6.23 -7.35
C VAL A 42 4.08 -5.53 -6.03
N ALA A 43 3.10 -5.21 -5.18
CA ALA A 43 3.34 -4.54 -3.89
C ALA A 43 4.15 -5.42 -2.93
N TRP A 44 3.96 -6.74 -2.97
CA TRP A 44 4.78 -7.69 -2.22
C TRP A 44 6.24 -7.61 -2.65
N TYR A 45 6.51 -7.69 -3.96
CA TYR A 45 7.87 -7.59 -4.49
C TYR A 45 8.51 -6.23 -4.24
N GLN A 46 7.74 -5.13 -4.34
CA GLN A 46 8.22 -3.78 -4.02
C GLN A 46 8.63 -3.65 -2.55
N MET A 47 7.83 -4.19 -1.62
CA MET A 47 8.22 -4.23 -0.20
C MET A 47 9.54 -4.98 -0.03
N VAL A 48 9.69 -6.16 -0.63
CA VAL A 48 10.92 -6.96 -0.56
C VAL A 48 12.10 -6.15 -1.09
N GLN A 49 11.99 -5.55 -2.27
CA GLN A 49 13.04 -4.71 -2.86
C GLN A 49 13.41 -3.48 -2.02
N VAL A 50 12.45 -2.89 -1.31
CA VAL A 50 12.73 -1.76 -0.41
C VAL A 50 13.53 -2.22 0.81
N LEU A 51 13.27 -3.42 1.32
CA LEU A 51 13.97 -3.96 2.49
C LEU A 51 15.33 -4.57 2.13
N GLU A 52 15.42 -5.31 1.02
CA GLU A 52 16.65 -5.96 0.54
C GLU A 52 17.56 -5.00 -0.25
N GLN A 53 17.65 -3.75 0.19
CA GLN A 53 18.61 -2.82 -0.40
C GLN A 53 20.01 -3.20 0.06
N PRO A 54 20.89 -3.64 -0.88
CA PRO A 54 22.25 -4.03 -0.52
C PRO A 54 22.92 -2.89 0.22
N GLY A 55 23.61 -3.21 1.30
CA GLY A 55 24.34 -2.18 2.04
C GLY A 55 23.55 -1.38 3.05
N ARG A 56 22.24 -1.20 2.82
CA ARG A 56 21.48 -0.15 3.49
C ARG A 56 21.01 -0.52 4.88
N TYR A 57 20.43 -1.71 5.05
CA TYR A 57 19.86 -2.12 6.33
C TYR A 57 20.63 -3.28 6.92
N ARG A 58 20.89 -3.20 8.23
CA ARG A 58 21.39 -4.32 9.04
C ARG A 58 20.38 -4.65 10.13
N VAL A 59 20.06 -5.92 10.30
CA VAL A 59 19.15 -6.36 11.36
C VAL A 59 19.83 -6.19 12.71
N THR A 60 19.17 -5.50 13.63
CA THR A 60 19.65 -5.35 15.00
C THR A 60 18.87 -6.25 15.95
N ASP A 61 17.56 -6.37 15.75
CA ASP A 61 16.69 -7.11 16.66
C ASP A 61 15.35 -7.47 16.00
N VAL A 62 14.66 -8.48 16.55
CA VAL A 62 13.36 -8.96 16.10
C VAL A 62 12.47 -9.26 17.29
N ASP A 63 11.33 -8.56 17.38
CA ASP A 63 10.31 -8.75 18.43
C ASP A 63 9.06 -9.46 17.89
N GLY A 64 9.25 -10.46 17.02
CA GLY A 64 8.18 -11.27 16.41
C GLY A 64 7.28 -10.51 15.43
N ARG A 65 6.61 -9.43 15.85
CA ARG A 65 5.76 -8.56 15.01
C ARG A 65 6.49 -7.32 14.49
N GLN A 66 7.67 -7.05 15.03
CA GLN A 66 8.48 -5.90 14.70
C GLN A 66 9.90 -6.34 14.30
N LEU A 67 10.44 -5.69 13.27
CA LEU A 67 11.81 -5.86 12.83
C LEU A 67 12.56 -4.53 13.02
N ASN A 68 13.61 -4.58 13.83
CA ASN A 68 14.47 -3.44 14.12
C ASN A 68 15.70 -3.49 13.20
N LEU A 69 15.96 -2.38 12.52
CA LEU A 69 17.00 -2.25 11.50
C LEU A 69 17.90 -1.06 11.81
N GLN A 70 19.19 -1.19 11.59
CA GLN A 70 20.10 -0.06 11.48
C GLN A 70 20.21 0.36 10.01
N ASP A 71 19.82 1.60 9.69
CA ASP A 71 20.06 2.23 8.39
C ASP A 71 21.52 2.70 8.35
N GLN A 72 22.37 1.97 7.62
CA GLN A 72 23.81 2.22 7.53
C GLN A 72 24.12 3.54 6.83
N GLN A 73 23.29 3.97 5.87
CA GLN A 73 23.50 5.20 5.12
C GLN A 73 23.23 6.45 5.97
N LYS A 74 22.26 6.36 6.87
CA LYS A 74 21.85 7.49 7.72
C LYS A 74 22.30 7.36 9.17
N GLN A 75 22.90 6.24 9.55
CA GLN A 75 23.27 5.87 10.91
C GLN A 75 22.11 6.01 11.92
N VAL A 76 20.88 5.74 11.49
CA VAL A 76 19.69 5.79 12.34
C VAL A 76 19.00 4.44 12.41
N THR A 77 18.37 4.16 13.55
CA THR A 77 17.53 2.97 13.67
C THR A 77 16.17 3.18 13.03
N ARG A 78 15.74 2.15 12.30
CA ARG A 78 14.45 2.03 11.63
C ARG A 78 13.69 0.85 12.20
N VAL A 79 12.37 0.96 12.11
CA VAL A 79 11.45 -0.05 12.60
C VAL A 79 10.47 -0.41 11.50
N VAL A 80 10.36 -1.71 11.23
CA VAL A 80 9.34 -2.28 10.36
C VAL A 80 8.26 -2.94 11.20
N TRP A 81 7.05 -2.41 11.16
CA TRP A 81 5.93 -2.88 11.98
C TRP A 81 4.58 -2.61 11.29
N VAL A 82 3.52 -3.28 11.76
CA VAL A 82 2.15 -3.10 11.27
C VAL A 82 1.39 -2.13 12.17
N ASP A 83 0.89 -1.05 11.59
CA ASP A 83 0.13 -0.05 12.34
C ASP A 83 -1.34 -0.44 12.56
N ARG A 84 -2.06 0.40 13.31
CA ARG A 84 -3.49 0.23 13.59
C ARG A 84 -4.39 0.27 12.34
N LYS A 85 -3.87 0.74 11.19
CA LYS A 85 -4.58 0.78 9.90
C LYS A 85 -4.24 -0.42 9.02
N HIS A 86 -3.64 -1.47 9.58
CA HIS A 86 -3.22 -2.67 8.85
C HIS A 86 -2.23 -2.34 7.72
N VAL A 87 -1.32 -1.39 7.94
CA VAL A 87 -0.26 -1.04 7.00
C VAL A 87 1.09 -1.42 7.60
N LEU A 88 1.85 -2.26 6.90
CA LEU A 88 3.26 -2.49 7.20
C LEU A 88 4.05 -1.24 6.78
N ARG A 89 4.82 -0.69 7.71
CA ARG A 89 5.52 0.58 7.53
C ARG A 89 6.98 0.46 7.93
N LEU A 90 7.83 1.19 7.23
CA LEU A 90 9.17 1.53 7.69
C LEU A 90 9.13 2.92 8.36
N THR A 91 9.53 2.98 9.62
CA THR A 91 9.44 4.17 10.49
C THR A 91 10.74 4.35 11.28
N ASN A 92 10.85 5.41 12.09
CA ASN A 92 11.88 5.50 13.13
C ASN A 92 11.49 4.71 14.40
N GLN A 93 12.36 4.69 15.42
CA GLN A 93 12.10 4.01 16.70
C GLN A 93 10.86 4.51 17.45
N ASN A 94 10.48 5.77 17.25
CA ASN A 94 9.28 6.37 17.86
C ASN A 94 8.02 6.12 17.04
N HIS A 95 8.07 5.26 16.01
CA HIS A 95 7.00 5.00 15.05
C HIS A 95 6.55 6.25 14.27
N GLN A 96 7.45 7.21 14.10
CA GLN A 96 7.26 8.45 13.36
C GLN A 96 8.00 8.40 12.00
N GLY A 97 7.51 9.19 11.04
CA GLY A 97 7.95 9.14 9.65
C GLY A 97 7.29 8.00 8.89
N TYR A 98 6.78 8.27 7.69
CA TYR A 98 5.89 7.38 6.95
C TYR A 98 6.51 6.93 5.63
N TYR A 99 7.01 5.69 5.58
CA TYR A 99 7.17 4.98 4.31
C TYR A 99 6.32 3.71 4.33
N PRO A 100 5.13 3.71 3.69
CA PRO A 100 4.25 2.54 3.66
C PRO A 100 4.84 1.49 2.72
N LEU A 101 4.98 0.27 3.23
CA LEU A 101 5.50 -0.86 2.46
C LEU A 101 4.38 -1.70 1.88
N LEU A 102 3.38 -2.04 2.70
CA LEU A 102 2.31 -2.95 2.31
C LEU A 102 1.01 -2.61 3.05
N ARG A 103 -0.13 -2.72 2.38
CA ARG A 103 -1.47 -2.44 2.96
C ARG A 103 -2.24 -3.73 3.20
N ARG A 104 -3.26 -3.65 4.06
CA ARG A 104 -4.17 -4.75 4.41
C ARG A 104 -3.41 -5.95 5.00
N VAL A 105 -2.41 -5.67 5.84
CA VAL A 105 -1.65 -6.68 6.56
C VAL A 105 -2.40 -7.05 7.84
N GLU A 106 -2.84 -8.29 7.91
CA GLU A 106 -3.56 -8.85 9.07
C GLU A 106 -2.58 -9.31 10.15
N ALA A 107 -1.47 -9.94 9.75
CA ALA A 107 -0.44 -10.41 10.65
C ALA A 107 0.94 -10.41 9.98
N VAL A 108 1.97 -10.22 10.80
CA VAL A 108 3.38 -10.34 10.39
C VAL A 108 4.15 -11.08 11.48
N HIS A 109 4.96 -12.05 11.08
CA HIS A 109 5.90 -12.74 11.95
C HIS A 109 7.30 -12.70 11.33
N TRP A 110 8.24 -12.19 12.10
CA TRP A 110 9.64 -12.08 11.80
C TRP A 110 10.41 -13.12 12.63
N HIS A 111 11.33 -13.81 11.99
CA HIS A 111 12.20 -14.77 12.66
C HIS A 111 13.62 -14.60 12.18
N LEU A 112 14.55 -14.47 13.12
CA LEU A 112 15.97 -14.61 12.81
C LEU A 112 16.23 -16.01 12.25
N THR A 113 17.07 -16.09 11.23
CA THR A 113 17.56 -17.37 10.73
C THR A 113 18.88 -17.72 11.40
N LYS A 114 19.40 -18.92 11.13
CA LYS A 114 20.75 -19.32 11.56
C LYS A 114 21.87 -18.54 10.87
N TYR A 115 21.57 -17.82 9.79
CA TYR A 115 22.54 -17.04 9.04
C TYR A 115 22.40 -15.56 9.41
N PRO A 116 23.48 -14.89 9.86
CA PRO A 116 23.44 -13.47 10.19
C PRO A 116 22.93 -12.63 9.02
N GLY A 117 22.07 -11.66 9.33
CA GLY A 117 21.46 -10.76 8.35
C GLY A 117 20.38 -11.38 7.47
N LEU A 118 20.11 -12.69 7.55
CA LEU A 118 18.95 -13.28 6.89
C LEU A 118 17.77 -13.40 7.87
N VAL A 119 16.62 -12.87 7.47
CA VAL A 119 15.39 -12.87 8.30
C VAL A 119 14.26 -13.54 7.53
N ARG A 120 13.57 -14.49 8.16
CA ARG A 120 12.34 -15.06 7.61
C ARG A 120 11.17 -14.16 7.95
N LEU A 121 10.42 -13.80 6.92
CA LEU A 121 9.16 -13.07 6.99
C LEU A 121 8.01 -14.03 6.67
N ASN A 122 7.07 -14.18 7.60
CA ASN A 122 5.75 -14.76 7.34
C ASN A 122 4.72 -13.64 7.42
N LEU A 123 3.97 -13.41 6.35
CA LEU A 123 3.02 -12.31 6.27
C LEU A 123 1.65 -12.80 5.83
N LYS A 124 0.61 -12.28 6.46
CA LYS A 124 -0.79 -12.52 6.11
C LYS A 124 -1.43 -11.22 5.65
N GLN A 125 -1.93 -11.20 4.42
CA GLN A 125 -2.78 -10.12 3.92
C GLN A 125 -4.23 -10.57 3.84
N GLU A 126 -5.13 -9.58 3.89
CA GLU A 126 -6.57 -9.78 3.70
C GLU A 126 -6.83 -10.62 2.44
N ARG A 127 -7.53 -11.75 2.62
CA ARG A 127 -7.94 -12.68 1.54
C ARG A 127 -6.79 -13.30 0.74
N LEU A 128 -5.55 -13.27 1.23
CA LEU A 128 -4.43 -14.02 0.65
C LEU A 128 -4.00 -15.16 1.58
N PRO A 129 -3.44 -16.26 1.07
CA PRO A 129 -2.78 -17.24 1.91
C PRO A 129 -1.60 -16.61 2.64
N TRP A 130 -1.06 -17.30 3.65
CA TRP A 130 0.21 -16.92 4.24
C TRP A 130 1.30 -16.91 3.17
N GLN A 131 2.07 -15.82 3.13
CA GLN A 131 3.24 -15.68 2.27
C GLN A 131 4.49 -15.77 3.14
N THR A 132 5.47 -16.52 2.67
CA THR A 132 6.76 -16.67 3.35
C THR A 132 7.88 -16.27 2.41
N THR A 133 8.81 -15.46 2.90
CA THR A 133 10.07 -15.16 2.19
C THR A 133 11.23 -15.08 3.17
N ILE A 134 12.43 -15.17 2.65
CA ILE A 134 13.66 -14.81 3.36
C ILE A 134 14.09 -13.45 2.82
N LEU A 135 14.39 -12.52 3.71
CA LEU A 135 14.96 -11.23 3.38
C LEU A 135 16.46 -11.24 3.63
N ASP A 136 17.23 -10.76 2.66
CA ASP A 136 18.65 -10.46 2.80
C ASP A 136 18.88 -9.03 3.29
N LEU A 137 19.30 -8.93 4.55
CA LEU A 137 19.50 -7.68 5.29
C LEU A 137 20.91 -7.64 5.91
N ARG A 138 21.90 -8.20 5.19
CA ARG A 138 23.29 -8.30 5.66
C ARG A 138 24.05 -6.96 5.74
N GLY A 139 23.49 -5.85 5.23
CA GLY A 139 24.22 -4.59 5.14
C GLY A 139 25.44 -4.69 4.19
N GLU A 140 26.31 -3.68 4.16
CA GLU A 140 27.56 -3.79 3.38
C GLU A 140 28.48 -4.70 4.19
N GLY A 141 28.97 -5.76 3.54
CA GLY A 141 30.05 -6.66 3.94
C GLY A 141 30.31 -6.83 5.44
N SER A 142 29.86 -7.95 6.00
CA SER A 142 30.66 -8.67 7.00
C SER A 142 31.58 -9.64 6.28
#